data_AF-A0A388KSB5-F1
#
_entry.id   AF-A0A388KSB5-F1
#
_cell.length_a   1.000
_cell.length_b   1.000
_cell.length_c   1.000
_cell.angle_alpha   90.00
_cell.angle_beta   90.00
_cell.angle_gamma   90.00
#
_symmetry.space_group_name_H-M   'P 1'
#
loop_
_entity.id
_entity.type
_entity.pdbx_description
1 polymer ?
#
loop_
_entity_poly.entity_id
_entity_poly.type
_entity_poly.pdbx_seq_one_letter_code
_entity_poly.pdbx_strand_id
1 'polypeptide(L)'
;MLLLITEAKQRSDAVAATAKKKGEDAEKARLLAIEQQRQQDDAAAKAADEERIQDARRYSTESELCSQWQRTGGPRARMARWKIALLLSHLTDLLATCIAQQEDIHNLDDAVQTHNQVFDQVNSRLQQLEQTVAAPIASSSNTSDRLEALEIDVGSLKDGATQQLEQRIYTAATHSRLEPRKTTPKFDGQEIFCDSTKTDPIPWFRKFELKLQLHHVSEHKHHEYLYSRSGATCQAWLDNLLSKYGVVAADLYTKLSWDDLKAAWHKRFEVEPPKIKAIDKLMTFEQGPLPSVDRIAEY
;
A
#
# COMPACT_ATOMS: atom_id res chain seq x y z
N MET A 1 -18.14 16.73 -67.25
CA MET A 1 -16.84 16.82 -66.56
C MET A 1 -16.87 17.84 -65.42
N LEU A 2 -17.22 19.11 -65.67
CA LEU A 2 -17.32 20.15 -64.62
C LEU A 2 -18.28 19.79 -63.47
N LEU A 3 -19.45 19.22 -63.77
CA LEU A 3 -20.47 18.89 -62.77
C LEU A 3 -20.02 17.82 -61.77
N LEU A 4 -19.25 16.82 -62.23
CA LEU A 4 -18.66 15.77 -61.39
C LEU A 4 -17.56 16.32 -60.46
N ILE A 5 -16.79 17.31 -60.93
CA ILE A 5 -15.74 17.96 -60.14
C ILE A 5 -16.35 18.78 -59.00
N THR A 6 -17.45 19.50 -59.26
CA THR A 6 -18.19 20.24 -58.23
C THR A 6 -18.83 19.31 -57.19
N GLU A 7 -19.43 18.19 -57.60
CA GLU A 7 -19.98 17.20 -56.66
C GLU A 7 -18.90 16.55 -55.79
N ALA A 8 -17.76 16.17 -56.38
CA ALA A 8 -16.65 15.57 -55.63
C ALA A 8 -16.08 16.56 -54.60
N LYS A 9 -15.96 17.84 -54.94
CA LYS A 9 -15.52 18.89 -54.03
C LYS A 9 -16.52 19.11 -52.88
N GLN A 10 -17.81 19.14 -53.19
CA GLN A 10 -18.86 19.32 -52.18
C GLN A 10 -18.93 18.14 -51.19
N ARG A 11 -18.70 16.90 -51.67
CA ARG A 11 -18.57 15.72 -50.79
C ARG A 11 -17.31 15.77 -49.93
N SER A 12 -16.18 16.20 -50.48
CA SER A 12 -14.93 16.39 -49.71
C SER A 12 -15.11 17.41 -48.60
N ASP A 13 -15.73 18.56 -48.88
CA ASP A 13 -15.97 19.62 -47.90
C ASP A 13 -16.95 19.17 -46.81
N ALA A 14 -17.98 18.40 -47.18
CA ALA A 14 -18.92 17.81 -46.22
C ALA A 14 -18.25 16.78 -45.29
N VAL A 15 -17.35 15.93 -45.81
CA VAL A 15 -16.58 14.97 -45.01
C VAL A 15 -15.63 15.70 -44.06
N ALA A 16 -14.94 16.75 -44.51
CA ALA A 16 -14.06 17.57 -43.67
C ALA A 16 -14.84 18.27 -42.53
N ALA A 17 -16.02 18.83 -42.83
CA ALA A 17 -16.88 19.44 -41.82
C ALA A 17 -17.38 18.42 -40.78
N THR A 18 -17.72 17.21 -41.22
CA THR A 18 -18.19 16.12 -40.34
C THR A 18 -17.06 15.60 -39.45
N ALA A 19 -15.85 15.45 -40.01
CA ALA A 19 -14.66 15.04 -39.25
C ALA A 19 -14.27 16.10 -38.20
N LYS A 20 -14.32 17.39 -38.56
CA LYS A 20 -14.07 18.49 -37.63
C LYS A 20 -15.06 18.49 -36.46
N LYS A 21 -16.36 18.36 -36.76
CA LYS A 21 -17.41 18.28 -35.74
C LYS A 21 -17.23 17.08 -34.81
N LYS A 22 -16.88 15.91 -35.37
CA LYS A 22 -16.60 14.70 -34.57
C LYS A 22 -15.38 14.88 -33.66
N GLY A 23 -14.36 15.60 -34.12
CA GLY A 23 -13.20 15.98 -33.30
C GLY A 23 -13.57 16.89 -32.13
N GLU A 24 -14.36 17.93 -32.41
CA GLU A 24 -14.85 18.87 -31.38
C GLU A 24 -15.73 18.18 -30.33
N ASP A 25 -16.61 17.26 -30.77
CA ASP A 25 -17.46 16.48 -29.86
C ASP A 25 -16.63 15.49 -29.01
N ALA A 26 -15.60 14.87 -29.59
CA ALA A 26 -14.68 14.00 -28.84
C ALA A 26 -13.84 14.77 -27.82
N GLU A 27 -13.42 15.99 -28.15
CA GLU A 27 -12.67 16.85 -27.23
C GLU A 27 -13.54 17.35 -26.08
N LYS A 28 -14.80 17.72 -26.34
CA LYS A 28 -15.78 18.03 -25.29
C LYS A 28 -16.03 16.84 -24.37
N ALA A 29 -16.17 15.63 -24.91
CA ALA A 29 -16.35 14.42 -24.11
C ALA A 29 -15.14 14.16 -23.19
N ARG A 30 -13.91 14.39 -23.69
CA ARG A 30 -12.68 14.30 -22.89
C ARG A 30 -12.62 15.33 -21.77
N LEU A 31 -12.96 16.58 -22.05
CA LEU A 31 -12.99 17.63 -21.03
C LEU A 31 -14.01 17.32 -19.94
N LEU A 32 -15.18 16.79 -20.30
CA LEU A 32 -16.21 16.39 -19.34
C LEU A 32 -15.75 15.24 -18.44
N ALA A 33 -15.04 14.26 -19.00
CA ALA A 33 -14.47 13.15 -18.23
C ALA A 33 -13.38 13.62 -17.24
N ILE A 34 -12.52 14.57 -17.66
CA ILE A 34 -11.50 15.17 -16.78
C ILE A 34 -12.16 15.94 -15.63
N GLU A 35 -13.22 16.70 -15.91
CA GLU A 35 -13.94 17.45 -14.88
C GLU A 35 -14.68 16.52 -13.90
N GLN A 36 -15.30 15.43 -14.39
CA GLN A 36 -15.90 14.42 -13.51
C GLN A 36 -14.85 13.75 -12.62
N GLN A 37 -13.69 13.39 -13.16
CA GLN A 37 -12.60 12.82 -12.37
C GLN A 37 -12.15 13.80 -11.28
N ARG A 38 -11.98 15.08 -11.64
CA ARG A 38 -11.60 16.11 -10.68
C ARG A 38 -12.64 16.25 -9.56
N GLN A 39 -13.93 16.20 -9.88
CA GLN A 39 -15.00 16.26 -8.87
C GLN A 39 -14.98 15.05 -7.94
N GLN A 40 -14.66 13.85 -8.44
CA GLN A 40 -14.49 12.66 -7.62
C GLN A 40 -13.26 12.78 -6.71
N ASP A 41 -12.13 13.25 -7.25
CA ASP A 41 -10.90 13.46 -6.48
C ASP A 41 -11.12 14.51 -5.36
N ASP A 42 -11.82 15.62 -5.68
CA ASP A 42 -12.18 16.67 -4.71
C ASP A 42 -13.15 16.15 -3.64
N ALA A 43 -14.10 15.27 -3.99
CA ALA A 43 -15.01 14.66 -3.04
C ALA A 43 -14.29 13.67 -2.10
N ALA A 44 -13.38 12.85 -2.63
CA ALA A 44 -12.56 11.93 -1.84
C ALA A 44 -11.64 12.67 -0.87
N ALA A 45 -11.03 13.78 -1.32
CA ALA A 45 -10.19 14.62 -0.48
C ALA A 45 -10.98 15.25 0.68
N LYS A 46 -12.21 15.70 0.42
CA LYS A 46 -13.11 16.22 1.48
C LYS A 46 -13.50 15.15 2.47
N ALA A 47 -13.84 13.94 2.02
CA ALA A 47 -14.19 12.83 2.91
C ALA A 47 -13.02 12.48 3.85
N ALA A 48 -11.79 12.41 3.33
CA ALA A 48 -10.60 12.14 4.14
C ALA A 48 -10.25 13.27 5.13
N ASP A 49 -10.58 14.53 4.80
CA ASP A 49 -10.39 15.65 5.73
C ASP A 49 -11.44 15.66 6.84
N GLU A 50 -12.70 15.35 6.51
CA GLU A 50 -13.79 15.21 7.49
C GLU A 50 -13.51 14.07 8.47
N GLU A 51 -13.02 12.92 8.00
CA GLU A 51 -12.59 11.80 8.83
C GLU A 51 -11.46 12.19 9.79
N ARG A 52 -10.42 12.89 9.29
CA ARG A 52 -9.34 13.43 10.14
C ARG A 52 -9.86 14.39 11.21
N ILE A 53 -10.81 15.27 10.87
CA ILE A 53 -11.43 16.19 11.81
C ILE A 53 -12.23 15.42 12.85
N GLN A 54 -12.96 14.39 12.43
CA GLN A 54 -13.77 13.55 13.32
C GLN A 54 -12.90 12.77 14.30
N ASP A 55 -11.77 12.22 13.85
CA ASP A 55 -10.77 11.57 14.70
C ASP A 55 -10.13 12.55 15.69
N ALA A 56 -9.75 13.74 15.23
CA ALA A 56 -9.20 14.77 16.11
C ALA A 56 -10.20 15.21 17.18
N ARG A 57 -11.49 15.34 16.82
CA ARG A 57 -12.58 15.65 17.77
C ARG A 57 -12.81 14.52 18.77
N ARG A 58 -12.79 13.27 18.31
CA ARG A 58 -12.90 12.08 19.17
C ARG A 58 -11.77 12.06 20.19
N TYR A 59 -10.53 12.20 19.74
CA TYR A 59 -9.34 12.23 20.59
C TYR A 59 -9.35 13.40 21.58
N SER A 60 -9.75 14.60 21.14
CA SER A 60 -9.88 15.77 22.01
C SER A 60 -10.94 15.56 23.08
N THR A 61 -12.10 15.00 22.73
CA THR A 61 -13.19 14.71 23.67
C THR A 61 -12.75 13.67 24.70
N GLU A 62 -12.03 12.64 24.26
CA GLU A 62 -11.45 11.61 25.13
C GLU A 62 -10.41 12.19 26.10
N SER A 63 -9.53 13.08 25.62
CA SER A 63 -8.48 13.74 26.42
C SER A 63 -9.04 14.71 27.46
N GLU A 64 -10.03 15.52 27.08
CA GLU A 64 -10.72 16.49 27.96
C GLU A 64 -11.45 15.77 29.10
N LEU A 65 -12.16 14.69 28.77
CA LEU A 65 -12.84 13.86 29.76
C LEU A 65 -11.83 13.17 30.69
N CYS A 66 -10.73 12.62 30.17
CA CYS A 66 -9.67 12.03 31.00
C CYS A 66 -9.08 13.04 32.00
N SER A 67 -8.88 14.28 31.55
CA SER A 67 -8.37 15.39 32.36
C SER A 67 -9.39 15.90 33.40
N GLN A 68 -10.69 15.87 33.09
CA GLN A 68 -11.76 16.18 34.04
C GLN A 68 -11.85 15.11 35.16
N TRP A 69 -11.59 13.85 34.81
CA TRP A 69 -11.58 12.73 35.73
C TRP A 69 -10.42 12.74 36.72
N GLN A 70 -9.20 13.08 36.26
CA GLN A 70 -8.03 13.25 37.14
C GLN A 70 -8.27 14.31 38.23
N ARG A 71 -9.12 15.30 37.96
CA ARG A 71 -9.47 16.37 38.90
C ARG A 71 -10.58 16.00 39.88
N THR A 72 -11.45 15.04 39.57
CA THR A 72 -12.70 14.79 40.33
C THR A 72 -12.75 13.45 41.08
N GLY A 73 -11.79 12.53 40.86
CA GLY A 73 -11.63 11.32 41.69
C GLY A 73 -12.85 10.39 41.75
N GLY A 74 -13.58 10.25 40.64
CA GLY A 74 -14.90 9.58 40.66
C GLY A 74 -14.89 8.04 40.80
N PRO A 75 -16.08 7.40 40.86
CA PRO A 75 -16.25 5.98 41.21
C PRO A 75 -15.65 4.98 40.20
N ARG A 76 -14.85 4.02 40.71
CA ARG A 76 -14.08 3.00 39.97
C ARG A 76 -14.87 2.20 38.92
N ALA A 77 -16.17 1.95 39.14
CA ALA A 77 -17.05 1.21 38.21
C ALA A 77 -17.38 1.96 36.90
N ARG A 78 -17.17 3.29 36.86
CA ARG A 78 -17.36 4.10 35.66
C ARG A 78 -16.11 4.09 34.75
N MET A 79 -14.92 3.94 35.34
CA MET A 79 -13.64 3.78 34.64
C MET A 79 -13.58 2.46 33.85
N ALA A 80 -14.01 1.36 34.45
CA ALA A 80 -14.04 0.05 33.78
C ALA A 80 -14.96 0.06 32.55
N ARG A 81 -16.16 0.65 32.67
CA ARG A 81 -17.09 0.81 31.53
C ARG A 81 -16.52 1.66 30.40
N TRP A 82 -15.80 2.73 30.73
CA TRP A 82 -15.18 3.60 29.72
C TRP A 82 -14.00 2.93 29.00
N LYS A 83 -13.10 2.25 29.74
CA LYS A 83 -12.02 1.46 29.13
C LYS A 83 -12.56 0.36 28.21
N ILE A 84 -13.66 -0.28 28.60
CA ILE A 84 -14.37 -1.25 27.75
C ILE A 84 -14.92 -0.57 26.50
N ALA A 85 -15.56 0.60 26.61
CA ALA A 85 -16.09 1.32 25.46
C ALA A 85 -14.99 1.74 24.47
N LEU A 86 -13.85 2.25 24.96
CA LEU A 86 -12.71 2.64 24.12
C LEU A 86 -12.10 1.43 23.40
N LEU A 87 -11.93 0.31 24.11
CA LEU A 87 -11.47 -0.94 23.50
C LEU A 87 -12.43 -1.44 22.42
N LEU A 88 -13.75 -1.35 22.66
CA LEU A 88 -14.76 -1.73 21.67
C LEU A 88 -14.71 -0.83 20.42
N SER A 89 -14.49 0.47 20.58
CA SER A 89 -14.29 1.40 19.46
C SER A 89 -13.04 1.06 18.64
N HIS A 90 -11.90 0.83 19.29
CA HIS A 90 -10.68 0.43 18.57
C HIS A 90 -10.83 -0.91 17.85
N LEU A 91 -11.54 -1.87 18.46
CA LEU A 91 -11.82 -3.16 17.82
C LEU A 91 -12.76 -3.00 16.61
N THR A 92 -13.70 -2.06 16.68
CA THR A 92 -14.61 -1.77 15.56
C THR A 92 -13.86 -1.11 14.40
N ASP A 93 -12.99 -0.15 14.67
CA ASP A 93 -12.14 0.49 13.66
C ASP A 93 -11.19 -0.52 13.00
N LEU A 94 -10.60 -1.42 13.80
CA LEU A 94 -9.76 -2.51 13.29
C LEU A 94 -10.55 -3.48 12.40
N LEU A 95 -11.76 -3.87 12.82
CA LEU A 95 -12.62 -4.74 12.02
C LEU A 95 -13.04 -4.08 10.71
N ALA A 96 -13.40 -2.79 10.71
CA ALA A 96 -13.73 -2.05 9.50
C ALA A 96 -12.54 -2.00 8.52
N THR A 97 -11.34 -1.76 9.05
CA THR A 97 -10.10 -1.78 8.25
C THR A 97 -9.84 -3.17 7.66
N CYS A 98 -9.99 -4.23 8.47
CA CYS A 98 -9.83 -5.60 7.99
C CYS A 98 -10.84 -5.98 6.91
N ILE A 99 -12.09 -5.52 7.01
CA ILE A 99 -13.13 -5.77 6.00
C ILE A 99 -12.76 -5.09 4.67
N ALA A 100 -12.34 -3.82 4.71
CA ALA A 100 -11.90 -3.10 3.51
C ALA A 100 -10.70 -3.78 2.85
N GLN A 101 -9.69 -4.17 3.65
CA GLN A 101 -8.53 -4.90 3.14
C GLN A 101 -8.89 -6.26 2.55
N GLN A 102 -9.87 -6.95 3.13
CA GLN A 102 -10.33 -8.24 2.61
C GLN A 102 -11.01 -8.08 1.25
N GLU A 103 -11.79 -7.00 1.03
CA GLU A 103 -12.40 -6.69 -0.26
C GLU A 103 -11.32 -6.40 -1.33
N ASP A 104 -10.29 -5.63 -0.98
CA ASP A 104 -9.15 -5.37 -1.87
C ASP A 104 -8.39 -6.64 -2.27
N ILE A 105 -8.19 -7.56 -1.32
CA ILE A 105 -7.55 -8.87 -1.59
C ILE A 105 -8.41 -9.71 -2.54
N HIS A 106 -9.73 -9.74 -2.37
CA HIS A 106 -10.62 -10.46 -3.28
C HIS A 106 -10.62 -9.85 -4.69
N ASN A 107 -10.67 -8.51 -4.80
CA ASN A 107 -10.58 -7.82 -6.08
C ASN A 107 -9.26 -8.11 -6.82
N LEU A 108 -8.16 -8.20 -6.07
CA LEU A 108 -6.86 -8.57 -6.62
C LEU A 108 -6.84 -10.04 -7.08
N ASP A 109 -7.43 -10.95 -6.31
CA ASP A 109 -7.53 -12.36 -6.66
C ASP A 109 -8.34 -12.56 -7.96
N ASP A 110 -9.48 -11.87 -8.11
CA ASP A 110 -10.29 -11.86 -9.33
C ASP A 110 -9.47 -11.34 -10.55
N ALA A 111 -8.67 -10.30 -10.35
CA ALA A 111 -7.81 -9.74 -11.40
C ALA A 111 -6.70 -10.72 -11.82
N VAL A 112 -6.10 -11.43 -10.85
CA VAL A 112 -5.09 -12.47 -11.10
C VAL A 112 -5.73 -13.68 -11.79
N GLN A 113 -6.91 -14.11 -11.35
CA GLN A 113 -7.64 -15.22 -11.98
C GLN A 113 -8.00 -14.90 -13.43
N THR A 114 -8.46 -13.67 -13.70
CA THR A 114 -8.71 -13.19 -15.06
C THR A 114 -7.41 -13.18 -15.89
N HIS A 115 -6.29 -12.77 -15.31
CA HIS A 115 -4.99 -12.85 -15.99
C HIS A 115 -4.62 -14.28 -16.37
N ASN A 116 -4.80 -15.24 -15.45
CA ASN A 116 -4.46 -16.63 -15.69
C ASN A 116 -5.33 -17.25 -16.79
N GLN A 117 -6.63 -16.94 -16.83
CA GLN A 117 -7.51 -17.39 -17.92
C GLN A 117 -7.05 -16.89 -19.30
N VAL A 118 -6.65 -15.62 -19.38
CA VAL A 118 -6.10 -15.05 -20.62
C VAL A 118 -4.80 -15.72 -21.01
N PHE A 119 -3.92 -15.95 -20.03
CA PHE A 119 -2.65 -16.62 -20.24
C PHE A 119 -2.88 -18.05 -20.79
N ASP A 120 -3.80 -18.80 -20.21
CA ASP A 120 -4.17 -20.14 -20.67
C ASP A 120 -4.78 -20.13 -22.08
N GLN A 121 -5.60 -19.12 -22.40
CA GLN A 121 -6.16 -18.94 -23.73
C GLN A 121 -5.06 -18.68 -24.77
N VAL A 122 -4.12 -17.79 -24.49
CA VAL A 122 -2.98 -17.52 -25.37
C VAL A 122 -2.10 -18.77 -25.52
N ASN A 123 -1.84 -19.48 -24.41
CA ASN A 123 -0.99 -20.67 -24.41
C ASN A 123 -1.60 -21.83 -25.20
N SER A 124 -2.92 -22.04 -25.11
CA SER A 124 -3.63 -23.06 -25.90
C SER A 124 -3.61 -22.77 -27.40
N ARG A 125 -3.76 -21.49 -27.80
CA ARG A 125 -3.64 -21.08 -29.20
C ARG A 125 -2.20 -21.23 -29.71
N LEU A 126 -1.21 -20.92 -28.88
CA LEU A 126 0.20 -21.16 -29.22
C LEU A 126 0.46 -22.65 -29.50
N GLN A 127 -0.05 -23.54 -28.64
CA GLN A 127 0.05 -24.99 -28.84
C GLN A 127 -0.64 -25.47 -30.13
N GLN A 128 -1.81 -24.90 -30.47
CA GLN A 128 -2.49 -25.19 -31.74
C GLN A 128 -1.65 -24.75 -32.95
N LEU A 129 -0.98 -23.60 -32.84
CA LEU A 129 -0.07 -23.10 -33.87
C LEU A 129 1.13 -24.04 -34.04
N GLU A 130 1.74 -24.47 -32.94
CA GLU A 130 2.87 -25.40 -32.94
C GLU A 130 2.51 -26.76 -33.57
N GLN A 131 1.35 -27.33 -33.24
CA GLN A 131 0.87 -28.57 -33.86
C GLN A 131 0.59 -28.40 -35.35
N THR A 132 0.01 -27.26 -35.73
CA THR A 132 -0.27 -26.93 -37.14
C THR A 132 1.02 -26.75 -37.93
N VAL A 133 2.14 -26.37 -37.32
CA VAL A 133 3.46 -26.30 -37.96
C VAL A 133 4.15 -27.67 -38.02
N ALA A 134 4.01 -28.50 -36.98
CA ALA A 134 4.69 -29.80 -36.86
C ALA A 134 4.07 -30.95 -37.69
N ALA A 135 2.86 -30.79 -38.25
CA ALA A 135 2.17 -31.86 -38.97
C ALA A 135 2.87 -32.28 -40.30
N PRO A 136 3.02 -33.60 -40.59
CA PRO A 136 3.76 -34.11 -41.75
C PRO A 136 3.20 -33.63 -43.11
N ILE A 137 4.08 -33.32 -44.06
CA ILE A 137 3.71 -32.84 -45.40
C ILE A 137 3.26 -34.03 -46.26
N ALA A 138 1.95 -34.30 -46.29
CA ALA A 138 1.36 -35.21 -47.26
C ALA A 138 0.87 -34.41 -48.49
N SER A 139 1.65 -34.48 -49.58
CA SER A 139 1.41 -33.87 -50.90
C SER A 139 1.40 -32.33 -50.96
N SER A 140 2.02 -31.77 -52.00
CA SER A 140 2.29 -30.33 -52.14
C SER A 140 1.06 -29.44 -52.42
N SER A 141 -0.16 -29.98 -52.31
CA SER A 141 -1.40 -29.25 -52.61
C SER A 141 -2.05 -28.58 -51.38
N ASN A 142 -1.63 -28.94 -50.16
CA ASN A 142 -2.31 -28.53 -48.92
C ASN A 142 -1.56 -27.42 -48.16
N THR A 143 -0.49 -26.87 -48.74
CA THR A 143 0.37 -25.87 -48.09
C THR A 143 -0.24 -24.48 -48.11
N SER A 144 -1.03 -24.14 -49.14
CA SER A 144 -1.72 -22.85 -49.25
C SER A 144 -2.81 -22.71 -48.19
N ASP A 145 -3.66 -23.71 -48.05
CA ASP A 145 -4.76 -23.72 -47.07
C ASP A 145 -4.25 -23.68 -45.62
N ARG A 146 -3.08 -24.31 -45.34
CA ARG A 146 -2.42 -24.23 -44.02
C ARG A 146 -1.83 -22.85 -43.75
N LEU A 147 -1.32 -22.16 -44.77
CA LEU A 147 -0.77 -20.82 -44.63
C LEU A 147 -1.89 -19.81 -44.33
N GLU A 148 -3.02 -19.93 -45.03
CA GLU A 148 -4.20 -19.10 -44.80
C GLU A 148 -4.79 -19.33 -43.40
N ALA A 149 -4.89 -20.59 -42.95
CA ALA A 149 -5.30 -20.91 -41.58
C ALA A 149 -4.34 -20.33 -40.51
N LEU A 150 -3.03 -20.41 -40.75
CA LEU A 150 -2.02 -19.85 -39.84
C LEU A 150 -2.07 -18.32 -39.81
N GLU A 151 -2.30 -17.68 -40.96
CA GLU A 151 -2.45 -16.22 -41.08
C GLU A 151 -3.70 -15.72 -40.34
N ILE A 152 -4.82 -16.46 -40.45
CA ILE A 152 -6.05 -16.19 -39.70
C ILE A 152 -5.82 -16.36 -38.19
N ASP A 153 -5.13 -17.41 -37.76
CA ASP A 153 -4.87 -17.66 -36.34
C ASP A 153 -3.91 -16.64 -35.72
N VAL A 154 -2.83 -16.28 -36.43
CA VAL A 154 -1.90 -15.23 -36.00
C VAL A 154 -2.58 -13.86 -36.00
N GLY A 155 -3.39 -13.55 -37.02
CA GLY A 155 -4.16 -12.32 -37.10
C GLY A 155 -5.17 -12.20 -35.95
N SER A 156 -5.92 -13.26 -35.70
CA SER A 156 -6.89 -13.34 -34.60
C SER A 156 -6.24 -13.30 -33.21
N LEU A 157 -5.06 -13.92 -33.03
CA LEU A 157 -4.29 -13.84 -31.79
C LEU A 157 -3.82 -12.40 -31.53
N LYS A 158 -3.30 -11.75 -32.57
CA LYS A 158 -2.85 -10.36 -32.52
C LYS A 158 -4.00 -9.43 -32.15
N ASP A 159 -5.12 -9.53 -32.86
CA ASP A 159 -6.28 -8.65 -32.67
C ASP A 159 -6.97 -8.87 -31.32
N GLY A 160 -7.06 -10.12 -30.85
CA GLY A 160 -7.56 -10.45 -29.52
C GLY A 160 -6.65 -9.92 -28.41
N ALA A 161 -5.34 -10.07 -28.55
CA ALA A 161 -4.37 -9.58 -27.57
C ALA A 161 -4.30 -8.05 -27.51
N THR A 162 -4.39 -7.35 -28.66
CA THR A 162 -4.39 -5.88 -28.69
C THR A 162 -5.67 -5.30 -28.12
N GLN A 163 -6.85 -5.81 -28.49
CA GLN A 163 -8.11 -5.32 -27.93
C GLN A 163 -8.17 -5.50 -26.41
N GLN A 164 -7.69 -6.64 -25.90
CA GLN A 164 -7.71 -6.90 -24.48
C GLN A 164 -6.68 -6.07 -23.70
N LEU A 165 -5.52 -5.78 -24.31
CA LEU A 165 -4.53 -4.86 -23.75
C LEU A 165 -5.06 -3.42 -23.73
N GLU A 166 -5.74 -2.96 -24.78
CA GLU A 166 -6.38 -1.64 -24.81
C GLU A 166 -7.47 -1.51 -23.73
N GLN A 167 -8.32 -2.53 -23.58
CA GLN A 167 -9.34 -2.57 -22.54
C GLN A 167 -8.71 -2.56 -21.13
N ARG A 168 -7.60 -3.28 -20.94
CA ARG A 168 -6.85 -3.29 -19.67
C ARG A 168 -6.15 -1.98 -19.37
N ILE A 169 -5.57 -1.31 -20.37
CA ILE A 169 -5.00 0.03 -20.19
C ILE A 169 -6.10 1.02 -19.81
N TYR A 170 -7.29 0.89 -20.41
CA TYR A 170 -8.45 1.72 -20.06
C TYR A 170 -8.94 1.46 -18.62
N THR A 171 -9.10 0.20 -18.22
CA THR A 171 -9.53 -0.16 -16.85
C THR A 171 -8.46 0.16 -15.81
N ALA A 172 -7.19 -0.12 -16.08
CA ALA A 172 -6.06 0.22 -15.19
C ALA A 172 -5.85 1.74 -15.09
N ALA A 173 -6.05 2.52 -16.16
CA ALA A 173 -6.01 3.97 -16.08
C ALA A 173 -7.15 4.57 -15.25
N THR A 174 -8.28 3.86 -15.16
CA THR A 174 -9.45 4.29 -14.38
C THR A 174 -9.33 3.92 -12.90
N HIS A 175 -8.64 2.81 -12.56
CA HIS A 175 -8.47 2.34 -11.17
C HIS A 175 -7.07 2.60 -10.56
N SER A 176 -6.03 2.79 -11.38
CA SER A 176 -4.65 3.04 -10.97
C SER A 176 -4.20 4.43 -11.39
N ARG A 177 -4.77 5.47 -10.77
CA ARG A 177 -4.08 6.76 -10.63
C ARG A 177 -3.48 6.91 -9.24
N LEU A 178 -2.89 5.83 -8.75
CA LEU A 178 -1.87 5.84 -7.70
C LEU A 178 -0.59 5.29 -8.33
N GLU A 179 0.00 6.06 -9.25
CA GLU A 179 1.43 5.92 -9.50
C GLU A 179 2.13 6.06 -8.14
N PRO A 180 2.89 5.05 -7.66
CA PRO A 180 3.83 5.27 -6.58
C PRO A 180 4.94 6.09 -7.21
N ARG A 181 4.71 7.40 -7.28
CA ARG A 181 5.76 8.39 -7.50
C ARG A 181 6.88 7.93 -6.58
N LYS A 182 8.03 7.53 -7.14
CA LYS A 182 9.28 7.33 -6.38
C LYS A 182 9.66 8.68 -5.78
N THR A 183 8.88 9.14 -4.81
CA THR A 183 9.26 10.15 -3.88
C THR A 183 10.27 9.44 -3.00
N THR A 184 11.54 9.79 -3.16
CA THR A 184 12.53 9.57 -2.11
C THR A 184 11.85 9.95 -0.80
N PRO A 185 11.67 9.00 0.15
CA PRO A 185 10.89 9.29 1.34
C PRO A 185 11.53 10.48 2.03
N LYS A 186 10.86 11.64 2.02
CA LYS A 186 11.30 12.79 2.79
C LYS A 186 10.99 12.45 4.24
N PHE A 187 11.94 11.81 4.90
CA PHE A 187 11.95 11.68 6.36
C PHE A 187 12.25 13.03 7.05
N ASP A 188 12.19 14.15 6.31
CA ASP A 188 12.27 15.53 6.79
C ASP A 188 11.10 15.82 7.74
N GLY A 189 11.24 15.40 9.01
CA GLY A 189 10.21 15.51 10.04
C GLY A 189 10.08 14.29 10.94
N GLN A 190 10.75 13.17 10.64
CA GLN A 190 10.84 12.06 11.60
C GLN A 190 11.91 12.37 12.65
N GLU A 191 11.45 12.55 13.89
CA GLU A 191 12.30 12.67 15.06
C GLU A 191 13.31 11.53 15.10
N ILE A 192 14.58 11.91 15.21
CA ILE A 192 15.68 10.99 15.49
C ILE A 192 15.37 10.35 16.84
N PHE A 193 15.44 9.02 16.92
CA PHE A 193 15.37 8.34 18.20
C PHE A 193 16.49 8.83 19.10
N CYS A 194 16.17 9.35 20.27
CA CYS A 194 17.16 9.68 21.27
C CYS A 194 16.61 9.21 22.63
N ASP A 195 17.45 8.57 23.43
CA ASP A 195 17.06 8.16 24.79
C ASP A 195 16.65 9.37 25.67
N SER A 196 17.08 10.58 25.30
CA SER A 196 16.67 11.83 25.94
C SER A 196 15.18 12.17 25.82
N THR A 197 14.46 11.66 24.81
CA THR A 197 13.02 11.94 24.64
C THR A 197 12.12 11.03 25.49
N LYS A 198 12.70 10.18 26.36
CA LYS A 198 11.99 9.17 27.17
C LYS A 198 11.13 8.19 26.35
N THR A 199 11.34 8.12 25.03
CA THR A 199 10.58 7.22 24.17
C THR A 199 11.18 5.81 24.29
N ASP A 200 10.33 4.84 24.58
CA ASP A 200 10.73 3.43 24.62
C ASP A 200 11.23 2.97 23.22
N PRO A 201 12.44 2.37 23.11
CA PRO A 201 12.99 1.91 21.84
C PRO A 201 12.09 0.91 21.10
N ILE A 202 11.26 0.13 21.79
CA ILE A 202 10.43 -0.91 21.19
C ILE A 202 9.21 -0.30 20.45
N PRO A 203 8.34 0.52 21.07
CA PRO A 203 7.29 1.25 20.36
C PRO A 203 7.82 2.16 19.26
N TRP A 204 8.97 2.80 19.45
CA TRP A 204 9.57 3.63 18.41
C TRP A 204 9.94 2.83 17.16
N PHE A 205 10.60 1.68 17.35
CA PHE A 205 11.02 0.83 16.25
C PHE A 205 9.82 0.30 15.45
N ARG A 206 8.71 -0.04 16.11
CA ARG A 206 7.45 -0.41 15.45
C ARG A 206 6.86 0.71 14.60
N LYS A 207 6.86 1.95 15.11
CA LYS A 207 6.41 3.13 14.36
C LYS A 207 7.32 3.41 13.15
N PHE A 208 8.61 3.15 13.28
CA PHE A 208 9.58 3.26 12.20
C PHE A 208 9.34 2.21 11.10
N GLU A 209 9.15 0.93 11.47
CA GLU A 209 8.84 -0.16 10.54
C GLU A 209 7.58 0.12 9.71
N LEU A 210 6.51 0.59 10.36
CA LEU A 210 5.25 0.95 9.68
C LEU A 210 5.45 2.08 8.66
N LYS A 211 6.32 3.06 8.95
CA LYS A 211 6.64 4.12 8.00
C LYS A 211 7.45 3.61 6.81
N LEU A 212 8.38 2.69 7.02
CA LEU A 212 9.12 2.06 5.92
C LEU A 212 8.15 1.34 4.95
N GLN A 213 7.15 0.65 5.50
CA GLN A 213 6.11 -0.03 4.72
C GLN A 213 5.23 0.95 3.96
N LEU A 214 4.70 1.99 4.64
CA LEU A 214 3.83 3.00 4.02
C LEU A 214 4.52 3.73 2.85
N HIS A 215 5.82 4.01 3.00
CA HIS A 215 6.61 4.66 1.97
C HIS A 215 7.23 3.70 0.93
N HIS A 216 6.87 2.40 0.97
CA HIS A 216 7.36 1.38 0.03
C HIS A 216 8.89 1.38 -0.09
N VAL A 217 9.58 1.54 1.04
CA VAL A 217 11.05 1.61 1.06
C VAL A 217 11.61 0.23 0.75
N SER A 218 12.50 0.16 -0.23
CA SER A 218 13.20 -1.07 -0.58
C SER A 218 14.01 -1.61 0.60
N GLU A 219 13.92 -2.92 0.84
CA GLU A 219 14.46 -3.60 2.03
C GLU A 219 15.96 -3.38 2.26
N HIS A 220 16.76 -3.35 1.19
CA HIS A 220 18.20 -3.08 1.28
C HIS A 220 18.54 -1.70 1.89
N LYS A 221 17.58 -0.76 1.92
CA LYS A 221 17.76 0.57 2.52
C LYS A 221 17.30 0.65 3.98
N HIS A 222 16.59 -0.36 4.50
CA HIS A 222 16.03 -0.31 5.85
C HIS A 222 17.12 -0.10 6.91
N HIS A 223 18.26 -0.77 6.75
CA HIS A 223 19.43 -0.65 7.62
C HIS A 223 20.01 0.78 7.64
N GLU A 224 20.18 1.37 6.46
CA GLU A 224 20.72 2.73 6.30
C GLU A 224 19.77 3.78 6.91
N TYR A 225 18.47 3.63 6.68
CA TYR A 225 17.47 4.52 7.26
C TYR A 225 17.39 4.37 8.79
N LEU A 226 17.47 3.15 9.30
CA LEU A 226 17.48 2.90 10.73
C LEU A 226 18.67 3.59 11.39
N TYR A 227 19.87 3.45 10.79
CA TYR A 227 21.07 4.12 11.27
C TYR A 227 20.91 5.64 11.28
N SER A 228 20.42 6.22 10.18
CA SER A 228 20.21 7.66 10.04
C SER A 228 19.17 8.24 11.00
N ARG A 229 18.27 7.39 11.53
CA ARG A 229 17.19 7.78 12.45
C ARG A 229 17.41 7.31 13.88
N SER A 230 18.54 6.65 14.14
CA SER A 230 18.96 6.24 15.48
C SER A 230 19.92 7.26 16.04
N GLY A 231 19.71 7.64 17.30
CA GLY A 231 20.60 8.49 18.08
C GLY A 231 20.99 7.79 19.38
N ALA A 232 21.92 8.43 20.11
CA ALA A 232 22.36 8.04 21.44
C ALA A 232 22.65 6.53 21.57
N THR A 233 22.06 5.86 22.57
CA THR A 233 22.31 4.44 22.85
C THR A 233 22.00 3.49 21.68
N CYS A 234 21.00 3.81 20.85
CA CYS A 234 20.68 3.03 19.64
C CYS A 234 21.73 3.21 18.55
N GLN A 235 22.23 4.43 18.35
CA GLN A 235 23.28 4.70 17.38
C GLN A 235 24.59 4.00 17.78
N ALA A 236 25.00 4.10 19.05
CA ALA A 236 26.19 3.41 19.55
C ALA A 236 26.11 1.88 19.42
N TRP A 237 24.91 1.31 19.56
CA TRP A 237 24.70 -0.12 19.33
C TRP A 237 24.84 -0.49 17.85
N LEU A 238 24.30 0.32 16.93
CA LEU A 238 24.49 0.11 15.50
C LEU A 238 25.96 0.29 15.09
N ASP A 239 26.66 1.28 15.65
CA ASP A 239 28.10 1.47 15.41
C ASP A 239 28.91 0.23 15.78
N ASN A 240 28.54 -0.45 16.88
CA ASN A 240 29.16 -1.71 17.26
C ASN A 240 28.89 -2.82 16.22
N LEU A 241 27.66 -2.92 15.69
CA LEU A 241 27.35 -3.87 14.63
C LEU A 241 28.14 -3.58 13.35
N LEU A 242 28.21 -2.32 12.94
CA LEU A 242 29.02 -1.88 11.79
C LEU A 242 30.50 -2.25 11.98
N SER A 243 31.05 -1.96 13.16
CA SER A 243 32.43 -2.32 13.50
C SER A 243 32.67 -3.83 13.54
N LYS A 244 31.71 -4.61 14.07
CA LYS A 244 31.81 -6.08 14.16
C LYS A 244 31.85 -6.71 12.78
N TYR A 245 31.05 -6.22 11.84
CA TYR A 245 30.97 -6.75 10.49
C TYR A 245 31.95 -6.08 9.52
N GLY A 246 32.60 -4.99 9.91
CA GLY A 246 33.54 -4.24 9.09
C GLY A 246 32.89 -3.56 7.89
N VAL A 247 31.63 -3.10 8.03
CA VAL A 247 30.82 -2.53 6.96
C VAL A 247 30.28 -1.16 7.34
N VAL A 248 29.96 -0.34 6.34
CA VAL A 248 29.24 0.92 6.54
C VAL A 248 27.72 0.68 6.61
N ALA A 249 26.96 1.67 7.09
CA ALA A 249 25.51 1.56 7.29
C ALA A 249 24.75 1.12 6.02
N ALA A 250 25.15 1.65 4.86
CA ALA A 250 24.55 1.30 3.57
C ALA A 250 24.77 -0.17 3.18
N ASP A 251 25.81 -0.82 3.69
CA ASP A 251 26.19 -2.19 3.34
C ASP A 251 25.83 -3.22 4.41
N LEU A 252 25.26 -2.79 5.54
CA LEU A 252 24.95 -3.68 6.66
C LEU A 252 23.95 -4.79 6.26
N TYR A 253 23.04 -4.51 5.33
CA TYR A 253 22.07 -5.48 4.81
C TYR A 253 22.74 -6.69 4.14
N THR A 254 24.00 -6.57 3.71
CA THR A 254 24.76 -7.67 3.09
C THR A 254 25.27 -8.69 4.11
N LYS A 255 25.29 -8.32 5.40
CA LYS A 255 25.84 -9.13 6.49
C LYS A 255 24.78 -9.56 7.50
N LEU A 256 23.72 -8.78 7.63
CA LEU A 256 22.64 -9.01 8.58
C LEU A 256 21.31 -8.81 7.84
N SER A 257 20.44 -9.82 7.87
CA SER A 257 19.10 -9.68 7.30
C SER A 257 18.28 -8.68 8.12
N TRP A 258 17.24 -8.09 7.51
CA TRP A 258 16.36 -7.18 8.24
C TRP A 258 15.67 -7.87 9.42
N ASP A 259 15.25 -9.13 9.27
CA ASP A 259 14.63 -9.91 10.33
C ASP A 259 15.60 -10.22 11.49
N ASP A 260 16.85 -10.57 11.18
CA ASP A 260 17.87 -10.80 12.21
C ASP A 260 18.21 -9.51 12.97
N LEU A 261 18.24 -8.37 12.27
CA LEU A 261 18.41 -7.08 12.90
C LEU A 261 17.26 -6.77 13.85
N LYS A 262 16.01 -7.02 13.44
CA LYS A 262 14.82 -6.84 14.30
C LYS A 262 14.93 -7.68 15.56
N ALA A 263 15.29 -8.96 15.43
CA ALA A 263 15.48 -9.85 16.56
C ALA A 263 16.58 -9.34 17.50
N ALA A 264 17.71 -8.88 16.95
CA ALA A 264 18.81 -8.33 17.72
C ALA A 264 18.44 -7.01 18.42
N TRP A 265 17.68 -6.14 17.76
CA TRP A 265 17.15 -4.90 18.32
C TRP A 265 16.24 -5.20 19.51
N HIS A 266 15.26 -6.08 19.32
CA HIS A 266 14.36 -6.51 20.38
C HIS A 266 15.14 -7.06 21.57
N LYS A 267 16.07 -8.00 21.35
CA LYS A 267 16.89 -8.57 22.43
C LYS A 267 17.74 -7.52 23.17
N ARG A 268 18.24 -6.50 22.47
CA ARG A 268 19.09 -5.46 23.05
C ARG A 268 18.30 -4.47 23.90
N PHE A 269 17.14 -4.06 23.39
CA PHE A 269 16.33 -2.98 23.96
C PHE A 269 15.09 -3.47 24.71
N GLU A 270 14.94 -4.79 24.86
CA GLU A 270 14.09 -5.37 25.88
C GLU A 270 14.69 -5.03 27.25
N VAL A 271 14.20 -3.92 27.82
CA VAL A 271 14.49 -3.52 29.19
C VAL A 271 13.87 -4.57 30.10
N GLU A 272 14.70 -5.43 30.66
CA GLU A 272 14.46 -6.46 31.69
C GLU A 272 13.12 -7.22 31.57
N PRO A 273 13.11 -8.57 31.56
CA PRO A 273 11.87 -9.33 31.47
C PRO A 273 10.83 -8.76 32.45
N PRO A 274 9.57 -8.54 32.02
CA PRO A 274 8.52 -8.04 32.91
C PRO A 274 8.48 -8.82 34.22
N LYS A 275 8.88 -10.09 34.20
CA LYS A 275 9.11 -10.95 35.38
C LYS A 275 10.15 -10.43 36.37
N ILE A 276 11.34 -9.99 35.97
CA ILE A 276 12.40 -9.57 36.90
C ILE A 276 12.05 -8.22 37.53
N LYS A 277 11.60 -7.27 36.70
CA LYS A 277 11.07 -5.98 37.19
C LYS A 277 9.80 -6.16 38.02
N ALA A 278 8.98 -7.17 37.71
CA ALA A 278 7.83 -7.52 38.54
C ALA A 278 8.23 -8.18 39.85
N ILE A 279 9.24 -9.07 39.84
CA ILE A 279 9.76 -9.74 41.04
C ILE A 279 10.47 -8.75 41.96
N ASP A 280 11.27 -7.81 41.45
CA ASP A 280 11.91 -6.78 42.27
C ASP A 280 10.89 -5.82 42.90
N LYS A 281 9.84 -5.45 42.14
CA LYS A 281 8.66 -4.75 42.66
C LYS A 281 7.86 -5.60 43.66
N LEU A 282 7.84 -6.93 43.52
CA LEU A 282 7.17 -7.86 44.44
C LEU A 282 7.99 -8.08 45.73
N MET A 283 9.31 -8.10 45.64
CA MET A 283 10.23 -8.24 46.77
C MET A 283 10.26 -6.96 47.60
N THR A 284 10.24 -5.78 46.97
CA THR A 284 10.02 -4.50 47.67
C THR A 284 8.61 -4.37 48.26
N PHE A 285 7.61 -5.04 47.67
CA PHE A 285 6.24 -5.16 48.20
C PHE A 285 6.14 -6.06 49.44
N GLU A 286 7.01 -7.06 49.61
CA GLU A 286 7.04 -7.95 50.78
C GLU A 286 7.71 -7.34 52.02
N GLN A 287 8.62 -6.37 51.85
CA GLN A 287 9.41 -5.79 52.95
C GLN A 287 8.88 -4.47 53.53
N GLY A 288 7.85 -3.84 52.92
CA GLY A 288 7.32 -2.54 53.36
C GLY A 288 5.99 -2.61 54.15
N PRO A 289 5.84 -1.92 55.29
CA PRO A 289 4.61 -1.93 56.09
C PRO A 289 3.60 -0.91 55.56
N LEU A 290 2.97 -1.18 54.40
CA LEU A 290 1.90 -0.32 53.87
C LEU A 290 0.60 -1.10 53.56
N PRO A 291 -0.59 -0.52 53.84
CA PRO A 291 -1.87 -1.22 53.78
C PRO A 291 -2.32 -1.50 52.34
N SER A 292 -3.15 -2.55 52.16
CA SER A 292 -3.49 -3.20 50.88
C SER A 292 -4.14 -2.34 49.79
N VAL A 293 -4.55 -1.09 50.07
CA VAL A 293 -5.38 -0.27 49.18
C VAL A 293 -4.55 0.67 48.29
N ASP A 294 -3.37 1.09 48.74
CA ASP A 294 -2.44 1.93 47.95
C ASP A 294 -1.68 1.13 46.87
N ARG A 295 -1.82 -0.20 46.90
CA ARG A 295 -1.03 -1.18 46.12
C ARG A 295 -1.51 -1.44 44.68
N ILE A 296 -2.66 -0.91 44.25
CA ILE A 296 -3.29 -1.25 42.95
C ILE A 296 -3.06 -0.15 41.89
N ALA A 297 -2.58 1.04 42.25
CA ALA A 297 -2.41 2.15 41.32
C ALA A 297 -1.06 2.18 40.59
N GLU A 298 -0.09 1.36 40.99
CA GLU A 298 1.31 1.43 40.52
C GLU A 298 1.72 0.33 39.51
N TYR A 299 0.74 -0.44 39.03
CA TYR A 299 0.84 -1.43 37.95
C TYR A 299 -0.22 -1.18 36.89
#